data_AF-A0A2N3C8D2-F1
#
_entry.id   AF-A0A2N3C8D2-F1
#
_cell.length_a   1.000
_cell.length_b   1.000
_cell.length_c   1.000
_cell.angle_alpha   90.00
_cell.angle_beta   90.00
_cell.angle_gamma   90.00
#
_symmetry.space_group_name_H-M   'P 1'
#
loop_
_entity.id
_entity.type
_entity.pdbx_description
1 polymer ?
#
loop_
_entity_poly.entity_id
_entity_poly.type
_entity_poly.pdbx_seq_one_letter_code
_entity_poly.pdbx_strand_id
1 'polypeptide(L)'
;MRFGWILSAALLVAACGQGEVPPQAGPEGVSGADTAAAARAVEAASEGQPAAPPTDYAALSGYDDNWFLSPGWPGEYPPGFAVLDEDVRAPARARPNPTDPQDITCLLPQYANYQLWNNVRNKADDLDYFVATKKLPVTVLEDADVEFVGNAGIEKLSLKAGEQLTYLRYIGEGFTVMSFKGREFDINEGELREITDIGALENEEDLWVRVSCLGGRQAWLLFDEVVLEKGVYPSPITGYGDAHDIRPDEVETVREMMTIDTFGLDPTASTINPPAE
;
A
#
# COMPACT_ATOMS: atom_id res chain seq x y z
N MET A 1 -56.90 -37.50 -18.33
CA MET A 1 -57.51 -36.89 -17.12
C MET A 1 -56.56 -35.82 -16.65
N ARG A 2 -56.89 -34.55 -16.43
CA ARG A 2 -58.12 -33.76 -16.54
C ARG A 2 -57.64 -32.29 -16.52
N PHE A 3 -58.25 -31.46 -17.36
CA PHE A 3 -58.48 -30.00 -17.29
C PHE A 3 -57.36 -29.06 -16.78
N GLY A 4 -56.96 -27.99 -17.45
CA GLY A 4 -57.52 -27.31 -18.61
C GLY A 4 -57.90 -25.84 -18.32
N TRP A 5 -57.46 -24.94 -19.22
CA TRP A 5 -58.11 -23.70 -19.69
C TRP A 5 -58.10 -22.52 -18.68
N ILE A 6 -57.99 -21.22 -19.02
CA ILE A 6 -58.71 -20.32 -19.96
C ILE A 6 -57.82 -19.04 -20.04
N LEU A 7 -57.41 -18.53 -21.20
CA LEU A 7 -58.03 -17.48 -22.03
C LEU A 7 -58.00 -16.04 -21.46
N SER A 8 -57.29 -15.17 -22.19
CA SER A 8 -57.70 -13.84 -22.69
C SER A 8 -57.78 -12.59 -21.80
N ALA A 9 -57.31 -11.52 -22.47
CA ALA A 9 -57.87 -10.17 -22.60
C ALA A 9 -57.24 -9.04 -21.76
N ALA A 10 -56.83 -8.04 -22.52
CA ALA A 10 -56.32 -6.74 -22.13
C ALA A 10 -57.36 -5.88 -21.39
N LEU A 11 -56.88 -5.01 -20.52
CA LEU A 11 -57.56 -3.79 -20.09
C LEU A 11 -56.51 -2.69 -19.88
N LEU A 12 -56.57 -1.66 -20.73
CA LEU A 12 -55.96 -0.36 -20.50
C LEU A 12 -56.83 0.41 -19.51
N VAL A 13 -56.23 0.90 -18.43
CA VAL A 13 -56.76 2.02 -17.63
C VAL A 13 -55.63 3.01 -17.43
N ALA A 14 -55.88 4.26 -17.80
CA ALA A 14 -54.97 5.38 -17.62
C ALA A 14 -55.27 6.12 -16.30
N ALA A 15 -54.19 6.67 -15.75
CA ALA A 15 -54.09 7.89 -14.93
C ALA A 15 -54.16 7.83 -13.38
N CYS A 16 -53.15 8.52 -12.81
CA CYS A 16 -53.04 9.22 -11.52
C CYS A 16 -52.49 8.46 -10.29
N GLY A 17 -51.37 8.96 -9.76
CA GLY A 17 -51.09 8.93 -8.31
C GLY A 17 -49.69 8.44 -7.90
N GLN A 18 -48.84 9.39 -7.51
CA GLN A 18 -47.68 9.33 -6.60
C GLN A 18 -47.15 7.98 -6.08
N GLY A 19 -45.85 7.75 -6.36
CA GLY A 19 -44.85 7.23 -5.43
C GLY A 19 -44.74 5.71 -5.26
N GLU A 20 -43.67 5.10 -5.80
CA GLU A 20 -42.89 4.04 -5.15
C GLU A 20 -41.64 3.65 -5.95
N VAL A 21 -40.65 3.18 -5.20
CA VAL A 21 -39.24 2.88 -5.50
C VAL A 21 -39.08 1.72 -6.50
N PRO A 22 -38.14 1.77 -7.48
CA PRO A 22 -37.79 0.58 -8.24
C PRO A 22 -36.91 -0.37 -7.41
N PRO A 23 -37.16 -1.69 -7.44
CA PRO A 23 -36.41 -2.67 -6.67
C PRO A 23 -34.98 -2.83 -7.20
N GLN A 24 -34.04 -3.00 -6.25
CA GLN A 24 -32.65 -3.37 -6.48
C GLN A 24 -32.54 -4.62 -7.36
N ALA A 25 -31.79 -4.51 -8.47
CA ALA A 25 -31.17 -5.65 -9.13
C ALA A 25 -29.85 -5.94 -8.40
N GLY A 26 -29.64 -7.20 -8.01
CA GLY A 26 -28.41 -7.67 -7.38
C GLY A 26 -27.21 -7.57 -8.34
N PRO A 27 -25.97 -7.59 -7.82
CA PRO A 27 -24.79 -7.52 -8.67
C PRO A 27 -24.68 -8.76 -9.56
N GLU A 28 -24.76 -8.53 -10.87
CA GLU A 28 -24.32 -9.47 -11.89
C GLU A 28 -22.82 -9.73 -11.70
N GLY A 29 -22.43 -11.00 -11.69
CA GLY A 29 -21.03 -11.42 -11.55
C GLY A 29 -20.17 -10.85 -12.67
N VAL A 30 -19.11 -10.13 -12.28
CA VAL A 30 -18.10 -9.63 -13.21
C VAL A 30 -17.40 -10.82 -13.86
N SER A 31 -17.46 -10.89 -15.19
CA SER A 31 -16.82 -11.95 -15.95
C SER A 31 -15.29 -11.77 -15.91
N GLY A 32 -14.54 -12.84 -15.68
CA GLY A 32 -13.06 -12.83 -15.69
C GLY A 32 -12.39 -12.51 -17.03
N ALA A 33 -13.17 -12.07 -18.04
CA ALA A 33 -12.65 -11.58 -19.30
C ALA A 33 -12.15 -10.12 -19.20
N ASP A 34 -12.73 -9.32 -18.29
CA ASP A 34 -12.42 -7.89 -18.18
C ASP A 34 -11.11 -7.63 -17.43
N THR A 35 -10.73 -8.51 -16.49
CA THR A 35 -9.43 -8.46 -15.79
C THR A 35 -8.26 -8.87 -16.71
N ALA A 36 -8.47 -9.85 -17.59
CA ALA A 36 -7.46 -10.27 -18.57
C ALA A 36 -7.22 -9.21 -19.66
N ALA A 37 -8.26 -8.43 -20.01
CA ALA A 37 -8.13 -7.31 -20.94
C ALA A 37 -7.40 -6.11 -20.31
N ALA A 38 -7.65 -5.84 -19.02
CA ALA A 38 -6.94 -4.80 -18.27
C ALA A 38 -5.45 -5.16 -18.09
N ALA A 39 -5.12 -6.41 -17.72
CA ALA A 39 -3.74 -6.88 -17.60
C ALA A 39 -2.95 -6.78 -18.92
N ARG A 40 -3.58 -7.12 -20.05
CA ARG A 40 -2.97 -6.99 -21.38
C ARG A 40 -2.77 -5.54 -21.82
N ALA A 41 -3.62 -4.61 -21.36
CA ALA A 41 -3.46 -3.18 -21.64
C ALA A 41 -2.28 -2.58 -20.85
N VAL A 42 -2.02 -3.08 -19.64
CA VAL A 42 -0.85 -2.71 -18.82
C VAL A 42 0.44 -3.29 -19.40
N GLU A 43 0.42 -4.55 -19.88
CA GLU A 43 1.54 -5.17 -20.59
C GLU A 43 1.90 -4.42 -21.89
N ALA A 44 0.90 -4.08 -22.71
CA ALA A 44 1.12 -3.39 -23.98
C ALA A 44 1.62 -1.94 -23.83
N ALA A 45 1.40 -1.30 -22.68
CA ALA A 45 1.92 0.04 -22.38
C ALA A 45 3.40 0.01 -21.91
N SER A 46 3.93 -1.17 -21.56
CA SER A 46 5.29 -1.38 -21.04
C SER A 46 6.29 -1.87 -22.11
N GLU A 47 5.81 -2.28 -23.28
CA GLU A 47 6.65 -2.77 -24.38
C GLU A 47 7.32 -1.62 -25.15
N GLY A 48 8.46 -1.12 -24.65
CA GLY A 48 9.29 -0.23 -25.46
C GLY A 48 10.50 0.41 -24.80
N GLN A 49 10.59 0.42 -23.47
CA GLN A 49 11.78 0.89 -22.76
C GLN A 49 12.36 -0.26 -21.95
N PRO A 50 13.68 -0.53 -22.04
CA PRO A 50 14.31 -1.42 -21.08
C PRO A 50 14.06 -0.85 -19.69
N ALA A 51 13.44 -1.65 -18.82
CA ALA A 51 13.29 -1.30 -17.41
C ALA A 51 14.67 -0.91 -16.87
N ALA A 52 14.74 0.18 -16.09
CA ALA A 52 15.96 0.52 -15.38
C ALA A 52 16.40 -0.70 -14.56
N PRO A 53 17.71 -0.97 -14.43
CA PRO A 53 18.18 -2.04 -13.59
C PRO A 53 17.62 -1.82 -12.16
N PRO A 54 17.17 -2.88 -11.48
CA PRO A 54 16.63 -2.75 -10.14
C PRO A 54 17.67 -2.12 -9.20
N THR A 55 17.21 -1.21 -8.35
CA THR A 55 18.04 -0.56 -7.34
C THR A 55 18.54 -1.59 -6.32
N ASP A 56 19.84 -1.62 -6.06
CA ASP A 56 20.44 -2.47 -5.02
C ASP A 56 20.32 -1.78 -3.66
N TYR A 57 19.17 -1.92 -3.01
CA TYR A 57 18.91 -1.31 -1.70
C TYR A 57 19.83 -1.86 -0.60
N ALA A 58 20.32 -3.10 -0.73
CA ALA A 58 21.25 -3.67 0.24
C ALA A 58 22.61 -2.94 0.19
N ALA A 59 23.12 -2.64 -1.01
CA ALA A 59 24.34 -1.86 -1.15
C ALA A 59 24.19 -0.38 -0.77
N LEU A 60 22.97 0.18 -0.91
CA LEU A 60 22.69 1.59 -0.61
C LEU A 60 22.43 1.87 0.88
N SER A 61 21.85 0.90 1.58
CA SER A 61 21.39 1.04 2.97
C SER A 61 22.41 0.50 3.98
N GLY A 62 22.00 0.44 5.25
CA GLY A 62 22.78 -0.16 6.34
C GLY A 62 22.12 -1.38 6.97
N TYR A 63 21.06 -1.92 6.35
CA TYR A 63 20.36 -3.08 6.89
C TYR A 63 21.18 -4.36 6.73
N ASP A 64 21.05 -5.24 7.73
CA ASP A 64 21.64 -6.58 7.70
C ASP A 64 20.70 -7.62 7.07
N ASP A 65 21.15 -8.86 6.99
CA ASP A 65 20.40 -9.97 6.40
C ASP A 65 19.12 -10.35 7.17
N ASN A 66 18.85 -9.78 8.35
CA ASN A 66 17.59 -9.98 9.08
C ASN A 66 16.45 -9.12 8.55
N TRP A 67 16.72 -8.26 7.56
CA TRP A 67 15.73 -7.43 6.91
C TRP A 67 15.48 -7.88 5.48
N PHE A 68 14.24 -7.72 5.05
CA PHE A 68 13.83 -7.87 3.66
C PHE A 68 13.68 -6.49 3.05
N LEU A 69 14.45 -6.21 1.99
CA LEU A 69 14.42 -4.93 1.30
C LEU A 69 13.66 -5.11 -0.01
N SER A 70 12.63 -4.31 -0.23
CA SER A 70 11.83 -4.40 -1.45
C SER A 70 11.33 -3.04 -1.93
N PRO A 71 11.19 -2.85 -3.25
CA PRO A 71 10.71 -1.60 -3.81
C PRO A 71 9.25 -1.31 -3.42
N GLY A 72 8.93 -0.02 -3.40
CA GLY A 72 7.63 0.50 -2.97
C GLY A 72 7.40 0.40 -1.46
N TRP A 73 6.21 0.80 -1.05
CA TRP A 73 5.70 0.60 0.32
C TRP A 73 4.61 -0.47 0.32
N PRO A 74 4.44 -1.22 1.41
CA PRO A 74 3.47 -2.30 1.53
C PRO A 74 2.03 -1.78 1.68
N GLY A 75 1.08 -2.69 1.48
CA GLY A 75 -0.35 -2.45 1.67
C GLY A 75 -1.13 -2.13 0.39
N GLU A 76 -2.44 -2.42 0.44
CA GLU A 76 -3.38 -2.13 -0.65
C GLU A 76 -3.56 -0.62 -0.84
N TYR A 77 -3.50 0.14 0.26
CA TYR A 77 -3.49 1.60 0.30
C TYR A 77 -2.20 2.04 1.01
N PRO A 78 -1.06 2.05 0.29
CA PRO A 78 0.21 2.40 0.89
C PRO A 78 0.14 3.79 1.53
N PRO A 79 0.80 3.98 2.68
CA PRO A 79 0.79 5.27 3.35
C PRO A 79 1.41 6.35 2.44
N GLY A 80 1.20 7.61 2.83
CA GLY A 80 1.76 8.76 2.14
C GLY A 80 1.72 9.97 3.04
N PHE A 81 2.44 11.02 2.66
CA PHE A 81 2.40 12.29 3.38
C PHE A 81 2.39 13.47 2.42
N ALA A 82 1.68 14.51 2.82
CA ALA A 82 1.56 15.77 2.11
C ALA A 82 2.15 16.91 2.94
N VAL A 83 2.79 17.85 2.26
CA VAL A 83 3.36 19.06 2.85
C VAL A 83 2.37 20.20 2.62
N LEU A 84 1.71 20.71 3.66
CA LEU A 84 0.68 21.74 3.50
C LEU A 84 1.18 23.14 3.86
N ASP A 85 2.15 23.22 4.77
CA ASP A 85 2.72 24.50 5.22
C ASP A 85 3.92 24.91 4.34
N GLU A 86 4.18 26.21 4.28
CA GLU A 86 5.41 26.75 3.70
C GLU A 86 6.62 26.42 4.59
N ASP A 87 7.81 26.42 3.99
CA ASP A 87 9.09 26.31 4.70
C ASP A 87 9.27 25.05 5.57
N VAL A 88 8.58 23.95 5.25
CA VAL A 88 8.73 22.67 5.96
C VAL A 88 10.13 22.09 5.74
N ARG A 89 10.84 21.86 6.85
CA ARG A 89 12.23 21.40 6.89
C ARG A 89 12.28 20.03 7.56
N ALA A 90 12.33 18.98 6.77
CA ALA A 90 12.44 17.62 7.27
C ALA A 90 13.91 17.24 7.54
N PRO A 91 14.23 16.67 8.71
CA PRO A 91 15.48 15.96 8.93
C PRO A 91 15.59 14.78 7.95
N ALA A 92 16.75 14.62 7.33
CA ALA A 92 16.97 13.66 6.26
C ALA A 92 18.39 13.10 6.30
N ARG A 93 18.61 12.00 5.59
CA ARG A 93 19.89 11.29 5.55
C ARG A 93 20.46 11.20 4.14
N ALA A 94 21.78 11.09 4.05
CA ALA A 94 22.46 10.82 2.77
C ALA A 94 22.20 9.39 2.25
N ARG A 95 21.91 8.45 3.16
CA ARG A 95 21.61 7.05 2.87
C ARG A 95 20.42 6.59 3.70
N PRO A 96 19.64 5.60 3.24
CA PRO A 96 18.50 5.09 3.97
C PRO A 96 18.96 4.05 5.00
N ASN A 97 19.52 4.54 6.11
CA ASN A 97 19.93 3.73 7.25
C ASN A 97 19.42 4.43 8.52
N PRO A 98 18.56 3.79 9.34
CA PRO A 98 17.95 4.44 10.50
C PRO A 98 18.98 4.88 11.54
N THR A 99 20.14 4.21 11.56
CA THR A 99 21.25 4.52 12.49
C THR A 99 22.20 5.63 12.02
N ASP A 100 22.13 6.02 10.73
CA ASP A 100 22.91 7.14 10.22
C ASP A 100 22.33 8.47 10.78
N PRO A 101 23.17 9.49 11.03
CA PRO A 101 22.68 10.79 11.51
C PRO A 101 21.83 11.50 10.45
N GLN A 102 20.80 12.23 10.90
CA GLN A 102 19.98 13.12 10.07
C GLN A 102 20.70 14.46 9.83
N ASP A 103 21.83 14.43 9.13
CA ASP A 103 22.70 15.60 8.90
C ASP A 103 22.26 16.49 7.72
N ILE A 104 21.17 16.11 7.04
CA ILE A 104 20.58 16.88 5.95
C ILE A 104 19.28 17.52 6.44
N THR A 105 19.17 18.84 6.31
CA THR A 105 17.88 19.52 6.41
C THR A 105 17.28 19.65 5.01
N CYS A 106 16.25 18.86 4.73
CA CYS A 106 15.56 18.85 3.44
C CYS A 106 14.39 19.84 3.48
N LEU A 107 14.49 20.93 2.71
CA LEU A 107 13.36 21.84 2.51
C LEU A 107 12.39 21.21 1.51
N LEU A 108 11.18 20.88 1.94
CA LEU A 108 10.18 20.22 1.09
C LEU A 108 9.32 21.25 0.35
N PRO A 109 8.89 20.99 -0.90
CA PRO A 109 7.98 21.89 -1.60
C PRO A 109 6.61 21.89 -0.93
N GLN A 110 6.07 23.08 -0.71
CA GLN A 110 4.68 23.21 -0.29
C GLN A 110 3.76 22.55 -1.32
N TYR A 111 2.72 21.89 -0.83
CA TYR A 111 1.72 21.12 -1.56
C TYR A 111 2.21 19.83 -2.21
N ALA A 112 3.48 19.46 -2.03
CA ALA A 112 3.95 18.16 -2.48
C ALA A 112 3.23 17.03 -1.75
N ASN A 113 2.73 16.05 -2.51
CA ASN A 113 2.17 14.82 -1.97
C ASN A 113 3.07 13.63 -2.34
N TYR A 114 3.73 13.06 -1.33
CA TYR A 114 4.63 11.92 -1.45
C TYR A 114 3.83 10.63 -1.22
N GLN A 115 3.37 10.04 -2.32
CA GLN A 115 2.57 8.82 -2.31
C GLN A 115 2.85 8.01 -3.59
N LEU A 116 2.91 6.68 -3.50
CA LEU A 116 3.28 5.78 -4.61
C LEU A 116 2.46 5.96 -5.90
N TRP A 117 1.20 6.39 -5.77
CA TRP A 117 0.25 6.61 -6.85
C TRP A 117 0.32 8.02 -7.44
N ASN A 118 1.05 8.96 -6.83
CA ASN A 118 1.29 10.28 -7.39
C ASN A 118 2.37 10.21 -8.48
N ASN A 119 2.04 9.54 -9.58
CA ASN A 119 2.95 9.26 -10.70
C ASN A 119 3.55 10.54 -11.31
N VAL A 120 2.80 11.65 -11.27
CA VAL A 120 3.28 12.95 -11.78
C VAL A 120 4.45 13.44 -10.94
N ARG A 121 4.30 13.47 -9.60
CA ARG A 121 5.35 13.84 -8.65
C ARG A 121 6.53 12.86 -8.72
N ASN A 122 6.24 11.56 -8.68
CA ASN A 122 7.26 10.50 -8.65
C ASN A 122 8.22 10.64 -9.84
N LYS A 123 7.66 10.90 -11.02
CA LYS A 123 8.44 11.13 -12.24
C LYS A 123 9.15 12.50 -12.26
N ALA A 124 8.50 13.55 -11.78
CA ALA A 124 9.05 14.90 -11.80
C ALA A 124 10.28 15.03 -10.89
N ASP A 125 10.24 14.41 -9.72
CA ASP A 125 11.25 14.57 -8.68
C ASP A 125 12.20 13.35 -8.54
N ASP A 126 12.05 12.35 -9.43
CA ASP A 126 12.80 11.09 -9.45
C ASP A 126 12.76 10.38 -8.08
N LEU A 127 11.54 10.24 -7.56
CA LEU A 127 11.30 9.64 -6.25
C LEU A 127 11.54 8.13 -6.31
N ASP A 128 12.19 7.62 -5.26
CA ASP A 128 12.48 6.19 -5.10
C ASP A 128 11.97 5.74 -3.73
N TYR A 129 11.05 4.79 -3.73
CA TYR A 129 10.41 4.27 -2.53
C TYR A 129 10.87 2.85 -2.31
N PHE A 130 11.22 2.52 -1.07
CA PHE A 130 11.43 1.13 -0.68
C PHE A 130 11.08 0.95 0.79
N VAL A 131 10.84 -0.30 1.17
CA VAL A 131 10.60 -0.70 2.54
C VAL A 131 11.68 -1.68 2.98
N ALA A 132 12.14 -1.51 4.22
CA ALA A 132 12.86 -2.55 4.94
C ALA A 132 11.90 -3.18 5.95
N THR A 133 11.53 -4.44 5.75
CA THR A 133 10.65 -5.18 6.66
C THR A 133 11.48 -6.17 7.45
N LYS A 134 11.29 -6.22 8.78
CA LYS A 134 11.96 -7.20 9.61
C LYS A 134 11.48 -8.60 9.26
N LYS A 135 12.41 -9.52 8.99
CA LYS A 135 12.08 -10.92 8.71
C LYS A 135 11.54 -11.57 9.97
N LEU A 136 10.34 -12.14 9.86
CA LEU A 136 9.68 -12.80 10.99
C LEU A 136 9.48 -14.29 10.70
N PRO A 137 9.89 -15.21 11.59
CA PRO A 137 9.64 -16.63 11.40
C PRO A 137 8.16 -16.94 11.62
N VAL A 138 7.57 -17.72 10.73
CA VAL A 138 6.18 -18.20 10.83
C VAL A 138 6.19 -19.73 10.87
N THR A 139 5.58 -20.31 11.90
CA THR A 139 5.48 -21.78 12.04
C THR A 139 4.18 -22.27 11.44
N VAL A 140 4.27 -23.24 10.53
CA VAL A 140 3.11 -23.97 10.02
C VAL A 140 2.59 -24.91 11.10
N LEU A 141 1.33 -24.77 11.52
CA LEU A 141 0.78 -25.58 12.62
C LEU A 141 0.09 -26.85 12.13
N GLU A 142 -0.37 -26.86 10.88
CA GLU A 142 -1.02 -28.01 10.23
C GLU A 142 -0.56 -28.18 8.78
N ASP A 143 -0.68 -29.40 8.24
CA ASP A 143 -0.40 -29.64 6.83
C ASP A 143 -1.31 -28.78 5.93
N ALA A 144 -0.71 -28.08 4.97
CA ALA A 144 -1.41 -27.16 4.06
C ALA A 144 -0.87 -27.27 2.63
N ASP A 145 -1.74 -26.98 1.65
CA ASP A 145 -1.34 -26.74 0.27
C ASP A 145 -1.75 -25.32 -0.08
N VAL A 146 -0.77 -24.47 -0.38
CA VAL A 146 -0.98 -23.05 -0.66
C VAL A 146 -0.72 -22.78 -2.14
N GLU A 147 -1.61 -22.05 -2.79
CA GLU A 147 -1.48 -21.65 -4.17
C GLU A 147 -0.56 -20.43 -4.30
N PHE A 148 0.30 -20.46 -5.31
CA PHE A 148 1.15 -19.34 -5.68
C PHE A 148 1.26 -19.23 -7.20
N VAL A 149 1.56 -18.03 -7.70
CA VAL A 149 1.79 -17.81 -9.14
C VAL A 149 3.22 -18.21 -9.49
N GLY A 150 3.37 -19.33 -10.17
CA GLY A 150 4.63 -19.83 -10.71
C GLY A 150 4.79 -19.54 -12.20
N ASN A 151 5.90 -20.00 -12.78
CA ASN A 151 6.22 -19.80 -14.20
C ASN A 151 5.23 -20.51 -15.13
N ALA A 152 4.58 -21.58 -14.66
CA ALA A 152 3.61 -22.35 -15.42
C ALA A 152 2.15 -21.95 -15.14
N GLY A 153 1.92 -20.88 -14.37
CA GLY A 153 0.62 -20.47 -13.87
C GLY A 153 0.46 -20.77 -12.38
N ILE A 154 -0.77 -21.06 -11.95
CA ILE A 154 -1.05 -21.36 -10.54
C ILE A 154 -0.44 -22.72 -10.18
N GLU A 155 0.45 -22.72 -9.20
CA GLU A 155 1.13 -23.88 -8.66
C GLU A 155 0.82 -24.05 -7.16
N LYS A 156 1.16 -25.20 -6.58
CA LYS A 156 0.92 -25.49 -5.15
C LYS A 156 2.22 -25.71 -4.40
N LEU A 157 2.32 -25.05 -3.25
CA LEU A 157 3.35 -25.27 -2.25
C LEU A 157 2.77 -26.14 -1.13
N SER A 158 3.21 -27.40 -1.07
CA SER A 158 2.85 -28.31 0.02
C SER A 158 3.73 -28.04 1.24
N LEU A 159 3.09 -27.69 2.35
CA LEU A 159 3.69 -27.39 3.64
C LEU A 159 3.29 -28.44 4.67
N LYS A 160 4.22 -28.77 5.57
CA LYS A 160 4.00 -29.70 6.68
C LYS A 160 3.99 -28.99 8.02
N ALA A 161 3.20 -29.53 8.95
CA ALA A 161 3.21 -29.08 10.34
C ALA A 161 4.66 -29.08 10.89
N GLY A 162 5.04 -27.97 11.51
CA GLY A 162 6.37 -27.71 12.05
C GLY A 162 7.39 -27.15 11.05
N GLU A 163 7.05 -26.97 9.77
CA GLU A 163 7.91 -26.23 8.84
C GLU A 163 7.89 -24.73 9.13
N GLN A 164 9.05 -24.09 8.95
CA GLN A 164 9.22 -22.64 9.13
C GLN A 164 9.17 -21.92 7.79
N LEU A 165 8.27 -20.97 7.68
CA LEU A 165 8.26 -19.90 6.70
C LEU A 165 8.95 -18.66 7.29
N THR A 166 9.29 -17.70 6.45
CA THR A 166 9.71 -16.37 6.88
C THR A 166 8.80 -15.34 6.21
N TYR A 167 8.06 -14.59 7.01
CA TYR A 167 7.28 -13.46 6.54
C TYR A 167 8.22 -12.34 6.08
N LEU A 168 7.93 -11.79 4.90
CA LEU A 168 8.75 -10.76 4.26
C LEU A 168 8.01 -9.43 4.09
N ARG A 169 6.74 -9.44 3.67
CA ARG A 169 5.89 -8.22 3.60
C ARG A 169 4.43 -8.54 3.29
N TYR A 170 3.55 -7.58 3.58
CA TYR A 170 2.18 -7.55 3.10
C TYR A 170 2.08 -6.86 1.74
N ILE A 171 1.18 -7.35 0.88
CA ILE A 171 0.89 -6.77 -0.44
C ILE A 171 -0.45 -6.04 -0.40
N GLY A 172 -1.53 -6.76 -0.06
CA GLY A 172 -2.91 -6.28 -0.16
C GLY A 172 -3.89 -7.44 -0.25
N GLU A 173 -5.16 -7.21 0.11
CA GLU A 173 -6.24 -8.21 0.02
C GLU A 173 -5.94 -9.59 0.66
N GLY A 174 -5.13 -9.62 1.72
CA GLY A 174 -4.70 -10.87 2.37
C GLY A 174 -3.55 -11.60 1.68
N PHE A 175 -2.91 -11.00 0.67
CA PHE A 175 -1.69 -11.53 0.06
C PHE A 175 -0.42 -11.04 0.76
N THR A 176 0.53 -11.96 0.94
CA THR A 176 1.83 -11.71 1.57
C THR A 176 2.94 -12.33 0.74
N VAL A 177 4.15 -11.78 0.90
CA VAL A 177 5.37 -12.40 0.41
C VAL A 177 5.98 -13.20 1.55
N MET A 178 6.23 -14.48 1.30
CA MET A 178 6.86 -15.40 2.25
C MET A 178 8.09 -16.05 1.63
N SER A 179 9.14 -16.26 2.43
CA SER A 179 10.27 -17.09 2.04
C SER A 179 10.19 -18.49 2.64
N PHE A 180 10.42 -19.49 1.80
CA PHE A 180 10.55 -20.86 2.20
C PHE A 180 11.71 -21.54 1.47
N LYS A 181 12.62 -22.15 2.23
CA LYS A 181 13.82 -22.82 1.70
C LYS A 181 14.62 -21.92 0.73
N GLY A 182 14.67 -20.61 1.02
CA GLY A 182 15.41 -19.62 0.26
C GLY A 182 14.73 -19.13 -1.02
N ARG A 183 13.45 -19.45 -1.23
CA ARG A 183 12.64 -18.97 -2.36
C ARG A 183 11.46 -18.15 -1.85
N GLU A 184 11.15 -17.07 -2.55
CA GLU A 184 10.01 -16.19 -2.27
C GLU A 184 8.74 -16.69 -2.97
N PHE A 185 7.61 -16.49 -2.30
CA PHE A 185 6.28 -16.89 -2.74
C PHE A 185 5.28 -15.80 -2.39
N ASP A 186 4.53 -15.36 -3.38
CA ASP A 186 3.34 -14.55 -3.19
C ASP A 186 2.18 -15.51 -2.91
N ILE A 187 1.65 -15.46 -1.70
CA ILE A 187 0.61 -16.38 -1.25
C ILE A 187 -0.57 -15.63 -0.64
N ASN A 188 -1.75 -16.22 -0.71
CA ASN A 188 -2.89 -15.81 0.08
C ASN A 188 -2.71 -16.32 1.52
N GLU A 189 -2.56 -15.41 2.48
CA GLU A 189 -2.41 -15.73 3.90
C GLU A 189 -3.59 -16.57 4.41
N GLY A 190 -4.80 -16.33 3.92
CA GLY A 190 -5.99 -17.09 4.33
C GLY A 190 -5.95 -18.58 3.96
N GLU A 191 -5.04 -19.01 3.07
CA GLU A 191 -4.82 -20.42 2.76
C GLU A 191 -3.92 -21.13 3.78
N LEU A 192 -3.16 -20.35 4.57
CA LEU A 192 -2.44 -20.83 5.74
C LEU A 192 -3.41 -20.98 6.91
N ARG A 193 -4.24 -22.04 6.86
CA ARG A 193 -5.35 -22.27 7.81
C ARG A 193 -5.00 -22.03 9.28
N GLU A 194 -3.86 -22.56 9.71
CA GLU A 194 -3.36 -22.47 11.08
C GLU A 194 -1.85 -22.22 11.06
N ILE A 195 -1.46 -21.04 11.51
CA ILE A 195 -0.07 -20.59 11.64
C ILE A 195 0.10 -19.89 12.98
N THR A 196 1.36 -19.71 13.41
CA THR A 196 1.63 -18.72 14.46
C THR A 196 1.09 -17.37 14.04
N ASP A 197 0.27 -16.75 14.91
CA ASP A 197 -0.40 -15.48 14.65
C ASP A 197 0.62 -14.41 14.20
N ILE A 198 0.57 -14.07 12.91
CA ILE A 198 1.42 -13.04 12.30
C ILE A 198 1.00 -11.66 12.82
N GLY A 199 -0.29 -11.44 13.06
CA GLY A 199 -0.84 -10.19 13.59
C GLY A 199 -0.44 -9.92 15.05
N ALA A 200 -0.03 -10.96 15.78
CA ALA A 200 0.54 -10.83 17.13
C ALA A 200 2.06 -10.58 17.13
N LEU A 201 2.72 -10.67 15.97
CA LEU A 201 4.13 -10.30 15.82
C LEU A 201 4.19 -8.80 15.54
N GLU A 202 5.01 -8.07 16.30
CA GLU A 202 5.31 -6.67 15.99
C GLU A 202 6.02 -6.63 14.63
N ASN A 203 5.29 -6.23 13.59
CA ASN A 203 5.82 -6.01 12.25
C ASN A 203 6.59 -4.68 12.27
N GLU A 204 7.92 -4.79 12.35
CA GLU A 204 8.82 -3.64 12.25
C GLU A 204 9.11 -3.37 10.76
N GLU A 205 8.72 -2.19 10.29
CA GLU A 205 8.89 -1.75 8.90
C GLU A 205 9.44 -0.32 8.85
N ASP A 206 10.51 -0.13 8.09
CA ASP A 206 11.05 1.19 7.81
C ASP A 206 10.74 1.59 6.37
N LEU A 207 9.84 2.56 6.22
CA LEU A 207 9.35 3.08 4.96
C LEU A 207 10.21 4.26 4.50
N TRP A 208 11.03 4.05 3.47
CA TRP A 208 11.95 5.05 2.95
C TRP A 208 11.46 5.68 1.67
N VAL A 209 11.70 6.99 1.51
CA VAL A 209 11.57 7.69 0.24
C VAL A 209 12.79 8.57 -0.02
N ARG A 210 13.37 8.45 -1.21
CA ARG A 210 14.35 9.40 -1.73
C ARG A 210 13.61 10.57 -2.36
N VAL A 211 13.92 11.78 -1.91
CA VAL A 211 13.31 13.01 -2.40
C VAL A 211 14.34 13.98 -2.96
N SER A 212 13.89 14.88 -3.83
CA SER A 212 14.65 16.05 -4.27
C SER A 212 14.25 17.26 -3.43
N CYS A 213 15.10 17.67 -2.49
CA CYS A 213 14.88 18.86 -1.66
C CYS A 213 14.89 20.13 -2.53
N LEU A 214 14.15 21.15 -2.11
CA LEU A 214 14.30 22.49 -2.68
C LEU A 214 15.77 22.95 -2.57
N GLY A 215 16.35 23.35 -3.69
CA GLY A 215 17.79 23.58 -3.83
C GLY A 215 18.57 22.45 -4.52
N GLY A 216 17.91 21.34 -4.87
CA GLY A 216 18.42 20.31 -5.77
C GLY A 216 19.26 19.20 -5.12
N ARG A 217 19.35 19.17 -3.79
CA ARG A 217 19.99 18.06 -3.06
C ARG A 217 19.01 16.90 -2.94
N GLN A 218 19.45 15.69 -3.27
CA GLN A 218 18.69 14.48 -2.95
C GLN A 218 18.99 14.00 -1.52
N ALA A 219 17.95 13.50 -0.85
CA ALA A 219 18.05 12.97 0.50
C ALA A 219 17.02 11.87 0.75
N TRP A 220 17.27 11.02 1.73
CA TRP A 220 16.36 9.96 2.17
C TRP A 220 15.60 10.41 3.41
N LEU A 221 14.29 10.25 3.38
CA LEU A 221 13.37 10.46 4.49
C LEU A 221 12.84 9.12 4.96
N LEU A 222 12.76 8.96 6.29
CA LEU A 222 12.05 7.85 6.92
C LEU A 222 10.63 8.33 7.24
N PHE A 223 9.62 7.58 6.80
CA PHE A 223 8.21 7.94 6.92
C PHE A 223 7.83 8.29 8.36
N ASP A 224 8.12 7.40 9.32
CA ASP A 224 7.77 7.55 10.73
C ASP A 224 8.38 8.79 11.40
N GLU A 225 9.45 9.35 10.82
CA GLU A 225 10.07 10.58 11.31
C GLU A 225 9.46 11.80 10.63
N VAL A 226 9.30 11.79 9.30
CA VAL A 226 8.82 12.96 8.55
C VAL A 226 7.36 13.29 8.86
N VAL A 227 6.53 12.29 9.16
CA VAL A 227 5.11 12.51 9.49
C VAL A 227 4.90 13.21 10.83
N LEU A 228 5.94 13.29 11.67
CA LEU A 228 5.92 14.02 12.93
C LEU A 228 6.27 15.50 12.76
N GLU A 229 6.77 15.90 11.59
CA GLU A 229 7.17 17.28 11.32
C GLU A 229 5.96 18.19 11.18
N LYS A 230 6.06 19.40 11.77
CA LYS A 230 4.99 20.39 11.66
C LYS A 230 4.78 20.79 10.20
N GLY A 231 3.52 20.78 9.77
CA GLY A 231 3.15 21.14 8.40
C GLY A 231 3.12 19.94 7.45
N VAL A 232 3.49 18.75 7.94
CA VAL A 232 3.28 17.47 7.26
C VAL A 232 1.98 16.84 7.76
N TYR A 233 1.21 16.29 6.83
CA TYR A 233 -0.09 15.67 7.06
C TYR A 233 -0.14 14.33 6.32
N PRO A 234 -1.01 13.37 6.71
CA PRO A 234 -1.19 12.18 5.91
C PRO A 234 -1.64 12.53 4.49
N SER A 235 -1.17 11.79 3.50
CA SER A 235 -1.67 11.92 2.13
C SER A 235 -3.16 11.61 2.11
N PRO A 236 -4.01 12.47 1.54
CA PRO A 236 -5.40 12.10 1.29
C PRO A 236 -5.43 10.98 0.24
N ILE A 237 -6.13 9.89 0.56
CA ILE A 237 -6.41 8.81 -0.38
C ILE A 237 -7.88 8.95 -0.79
N THR A 238 -8.10 9.42 -2.01
CA THR A 238 -9.46 9.66 -2.56
C THR A 238 -10.02 8.47 -3.33
N GLY A 239 -9.17 7.54 -3.72
CA GLY A 239 -9.52 6.31 -4.42
C GLY A 239 -8.32 5.40 -4.63
N TYR A 240 -8.59 4.16 -5.05
CA TYR A 240 -7.53 3.19 -5.36
C TYR A 240 -6.70 3.68 -6.55
N GLY A 241 -5.38 3.76 -6.38
CA GLY A 241 -4.46 4.21 -7.42
C GLY A 241 -4.54 5.72 -7.73
N ASP A 242 -5.24 6.50 -6.90
CA ASP A 242 -5.47 7.93 -7.13
C ASP A 242 -4.74 8.78 -6.09
N ALA A 243 -3.77 9.56 -6.56
CA ALA A 243 -3.08 10.56 -5.76
C ALA A 243 -2.51 11.67 -6.66
N HIS A 244 -2.57 12.90 -6.18
CA HIS A 244 -1.99 14.08 -6.81
C HIS A 244 -1.43 15.03 -5.74
N ASP A 245 -0.61 15.98 -6.18
CA ASP A 245 -0.20 17.10 -5.31
C ASP A 245 -1.40 17.92 -4.88
N ILE A 246 -1.34 18.45 -3.67
CA ILE A 246 -2.49 19.12 -3.06
C ILE A 246 -2.73 20.46 -3.76
N ARG A 247 -3.97 20.72 -4.16
CA ARG A 247 -4.32 22.03 -4.72
C ARG A 247 -4.52 23.04 -3.58
N PRO A 248 -4.23 24.33 -3.79
CA PRO A 248 -4.42 25.34 -2.74
C PRO A 248 -5.84 25.39 -2.15
N ASP A 249 -6.86 25.07 -2.95
CA ASP A 249 -8.27 25.00 -2.53
C ASP A 249 -8.63 23.71 -1.76
N GLU A 250 -7.76 22.70 -1.76
CA GLU A 250 -7.96 21.43 -1.05
C GLU A 250 -7.33 21.43 0.35
N VAL A 251 -6.44 22.37 0.66
CA VAL A 251 -5.61 22.38 1.89
C VAL A 251 -6.44 22.24 3.16
N GLU A 252 -7.49 23.06 3.31
CA GLU A 252 -8.31 23.04 4.53
C GLU A 252 -9.12 21.74 4.63
N THR A 253 -9.60 21.20 3.50
CA THR A 253 -10.28 19.89 3.49
C THR A 253 -9.33 18.78 3.93
N VAL A 254 -8.09 18.76 3.43
CA VAL A 254 -7.09 17.77 3.85
C VAL A 254 -6.77 17.92 5.33
N ARG A 255 -6.61 19.13 5.85
CA ARG A 255 -6.40 19.38 7.29
C ARG A 255 -7.57 18.85 8.13
N GLU A 256 -8.80 19.15 7.73
CA GLU A 256 -10.01 18.74 8.46
C GLU A 256 -10.17 17.22 8.51
N MET A 257 -9.93 16.53 7.40
CA MET A 257 -10.01 15.06 7.33
C MET A 257 -9.05 14.37 8.31
N MET A 258 -7.95 15.03 8.68
CA MET A 258 -6.80 14.42 9.35
C MET A 258 -6.63 14.84 10.83
N THR A 259 -7.59 15.59 11.40
CA THR A 259 -7.62 15.97 12.83
C THR A 259 -8.16 14.87 13.76
N ILE A 260 -8.43 13.68 13.22
CA ILE A 260 -9.00 12.53 13.95
C ILE A 260 -8.07 11.32 13.76
N ASP A 261 -7.11 11.13 14.68
CA ASP A 261 -6.31 9.91 14.90
C ASP A 261 -5.67 9.22 13.66
N THR A 262 -5.30 9.97 12.62
CA THR A 262 -5.23 9.39 11.26
C THR A 262 -3.92 8.69 10.86
N PHE A 263 -2.88 8.72 11.68
CA PHE A 263 -1.67 7.91 11.43
C PHE A 263 -1.70 6.54 12.12
N GLY A 264 -2.69 6.27 12.98
CA GLY A 264 -2.70 5.03 13.78
C GLY A 264 -1.54 4.91 14.77
N LEU A 265 -0.77 5.99 14.98
CA LEU A 265 0.32 6.05 15.95
C LEU A 265 -0.27 6.24 17.36
N ASP A 266 0.19 5.45 18.33
CA ASP A 266 -0.22 5.55 19.73
C ASP A 266 0.08 6.97 20.27
N PRO A 267 -0.94 7.77 20.63
CA PRO A 267 -0.73 9.13 21.14
C PRO A 267 0.03 9.18 22.46
N THR A 268 0.24 8.05 23.15
CA THR A 268 1.00 7.97 24.40
C THR A 268 2.51 7.80 24.21
N ALA A 269 2.98 7.44 23.02
CA ALA A 269 4.41 7.30 22.72
C ALA A 269 5.18 8.64 22.62
N SER A 270 4.47 9.78 22.64
CA SER A 270 5.02 11.11 22.34
C SER A 270 5.45 11.95 23.55
N THR A 271 5.56 11.39 24.75
CA THR A 271 6.05 12.17 25.91
C THR A 271 7.58 12.16 26.00
N ILE A 272 8.25 12.79 25.02
CA ILE A 272 9.62 13.27 25.24
C ILE A 272 9.51 14.50 26.14
N ASN A 273 9.69 14.30 27.45
CA ASN A 273 9.88 15.42 28.36
C ASN A 273 11.17 16.16 27.96
N PRO A 274 11.14 17.49 27.77
CA PRO A 274 12.36 18.25 27.57
C PRO A 274 13.30 18.07 28.78
N PRO A 275 14.63 18.04 28.59
CA PRO A 275 15.55 17.95 29.70
C PRO A 275 15.32 19.14 30.65
N ALA A 276 15.16 18.83 31.94
CA ALA A 276 15.01 19.85 32.97
C ALA A 276 16.25 20.76 33.02
N GLU A 277 16.02 22.07 33.10
CA GLU A 277 17.06 23.09 33.36
C GLU A 277 17.81 22.87 34.68
#